data_AF-A0ABD0AIP7-F1
#
_entry.id   AF-A0ABD0AIP7-F1
#
_cell.length_a   1.000
_cell.length_b   1.000
_cell.length_c   1.000
_cell.angle_alpha   90.00
_cell.angle_beta   90.00
_cell.angle_gamma   90.00
#
_symmetry.space_group_name_H-M   'P 1'
#
loop_
_entity.id
_entity.type
_entity.pdbx_description
1 polymer ?
#
loop_
_entity_poly.entity_id
_entity_poly.type
_entity_poly.pdbx_seq_one_letter_code
_entity_poly.pdbx_strand_id
1 'polypeptide(L)'
;MIGTYLNTLAILVGTGIGCLLHGGIKPRYQEVLYLAISLAALGIGLENVVNNMQKSHYPALFIVSIAVGAVLGTWGNLDERFNRLVDRHSQSQLGRGLSTGILLYCIGALSIVGPVMAAVKHDPTMLFTNATLDLISSVILGASFGAGMMLAAPKLAGGDLPGG
;
A
#
# COMPACT_ATOMS: atom_id res chain seq x y z
N MET A 1 9.78 -14.55 6.72
CA MET A 1 10.93 -13.92 6.01
C MET A 1 10.74 -13.94 4.50
N ILE A 2 10.44 -15.09 3.87
CA ILE A 2 10.23 -15.20 2.41
C ILE A 2 9.23 -14.17 1.84
N GLY A 3 8.07 -13.98 2.47
CA GLY A 3 7.08 -13.04 1.93
C GLY A 3 7.48 -11.56 2.02
N THR A 4 8.36 -11.16 2.95
CA THR A 4 8.88 -9.79 3.02
C THR A 4 9.86 -9.52 1.86
N TYR A 5 10.72 -10.48 1.55
CA TYR A 5 11.61 -10.41 0.38
C TYR A 5 10.80 -10.37 -0.91
N LEU A 6 9.78 -11.22 -1.01
CA LEU A 6 8.90 -11.25 -2.16
C LEU A 6 8.15 -9.92 -2.33
N ASN A 7 7.65 -9.33 -1.24
CA ASN A 7 6.97 -8.04 -1.31
C ASN A 7 7.91 -6.92 -1.78
N THR A 8 9.11 -6.88 -1.23
CA THR A 8 10.12 -5.88 -1.62
C THR A 8 10.49 -6.04 -3.09
N LEU A 9 10.69 -7.28 -3.55
CA LEU A 9 10.97 -7.57 -4.96
C LEU A 9 9.78 -7.19 -5.86
N ALA A 10 8.56 -7.48 -5.43
CA ALA A 10 7.35 -7.11 -6.14
C ALA A 10 7.23 -5.60 -6.32
N ILE A 11 7.46 -4.82 -5.26
CA ILE A 11 7.42 -3.35 -5.34
C ILE A 11 8.52 -2.83 -6.28
N LEU A 12 9.75 -3.36 -6.21
CA LEU A 12 10.86 -2.94 -7.06
C LEU A 12 10.59 -3.24 -8.55
N VAL A 13 10.19 -4.48 -8.85
CA VAL A 13 9.89 -4.92 -10.21
C VAL A 13 8.67 -4.20 -10.77
N GLY A 14 7.60 -4.10 -9.98
CA GLY A 14 6.37 -3.42 -10.37
C GLY A 14 6.59 -1.93 -10.63
N THR A 15 7.32 -1.23 -9.75
CA THR A 15 7.67 0.18 -9.97
C THR A 15 8.54 0.34 -11.23
N GLY A 16 9.50 -0.57 -11.46
CA GLY A 16 10.32 -0.55 -12.68
C GLY A 16 9.51 -0.72 -13.96
N ILE A 17 8.62 -1.72 -14.00
CA ILE A 17 7.70 -1.94 -15.13
C ILE A 17 6.76 -0.73 -15.30
N GLY A 18 6.17 -0.24 -14.21
CA GLY A 18 5.30 0.93 -14.22
C GLY A 18 5.99 2.16 -14.79
N CYS A 19 7.25 2.40 -14.42
CA CYS A 19 8.06 3.49 -14.94
C CYS A 19 8.32 3.36 -16.45
N LEU A 20 8.56 2.15 -16.97
CA LEU A 20 8.72 1.92 -18.41
C LEU A 20 7.43 2.18 -19.19
N LEU A 21 6.28 1.96 -18.55
CA LEU A 21 4.94 2.21 -19.11
C LEU A 21 4.44 3.64 -18.83
N HIS A 22 5.26 4.49 -18.21
CA HIS A 22 4.91 5.86 -17.88
C HIS A 22 4.55 6.66 -19.14
N GLY A 23 3.40 7.32 -19.12
CA GLY A 23 2.84 8.02 -20.30
C GLY A 23 2.13 7.12 -21.32
N GLY A 24 2.27 5.79 -21.23
CA GLY A 24 1.56 4.84 -22.10
C GLY A 24 0.18 4.42 -21.59
N ILE A 25 -0.05 4.48 -20.27
CA ILE A 25 -1.32 4.08 -19.64
C ILE A 25 -2.21 5.31 -19.45
N LYS A 26 -3.41 5.31 -20.05
CA LYS A 26 -4.38 6.39 -19.85
C LYS A 26 -4.87 6.40 -18.39
N PRO A 27 -5.17 7.58 -17.80
CA PRO A 27 -5.65 7.70 -16.42
C PRO A 27 -6.86 6.81 -16.09
N ARG A 28 -7.77 6.64 -17.06
CA ARG A 28 -8.93 5.76 -16.93
C ARG A 28 -8.57 4.30 -16.60
N TYR A 29 -7.47 3.77 -17.16
CA TYR A 29 -7.05 2.40 -16.85
C TYR A 29 -6.45 2.32 -15.45
N GLN A 30 -5.73 3.35 -14.99
CA GLN A 30 -5.19 3.41 -13.64
C GLN A 30 -6.33 3.41 -12.60
N GLU A 31 -7.37 4.21 -12.81
CA GLU A 31 -8.57 4.23 -11.96
C GLU A 31 -9.27 2.86 -11.90
N VAL A 32 -9.46 2.20 -13.05
CA VAL A 32 -10.08 0.87 -13.11
C VAL A 32 -9.23 -0.17 -12.38
N LEU A 33 -7.90 -0.11 -12.52
CA LEU A 33 -7.00 -1.03 -11.82
C LEU A 33 -7.01 -0.78 -10.30
N TYR A 34 -7.01 0.48 -9.84
CA TYR A 34 -7.16 0.79 -8.42
C TYR A 34 -8.49 0.29 -7.86
N LEU A 35 -9.58 0.45 -8.62
CA LEU A 35 -10.89 -0.05 -8.22
C LEU A 35 -10.90 -1.58 -8.12
N ALA A 36 -10.26 -2.28 -9.08
CA ALA A 36 -10.15 -3.74 -9.06
C ALA A 36 -9.35 -4.25 -7.85
N ILE A 37 -8.21 -3.63 -7.54
CA ILE A 37 -7.40 -3.97 -6.37
C ILE A 37 -8.17 -3.71 -5.07
N SER A 38 -8.85 -2.56 -4.98
CA SER A 38 -9.64 -2.19 -3.80
C SER A 38 -10.81 -3.15 -3.59
N LEU A 39 -11.46 -3.59 -4.67
CA LEU A 39 -12.53 -4.58 -4.63
C LEU A 39 -12.01 -5.96 -4.20
N ALA A 40 -10.83 -6.37 -4.70
CA ALA A 40 -10.19 -7.61 -4.28
C ALA A 40 -9.80 -7.56 -2.80
N ALA A 41 -9.19 -6.46 -2.34
CA ALA A 41 -8.84 -6.25 -0.94
C ALA A 41 -10.07 -6.28 -0.02
N LEU A 42 -11.18 -5.68 -0.45
CA LEU A 42 -12.46 -5.75 0.25
C LEU A 42 -12.98 -7.19 0.33
N GLY A 43 -12.92 -7.95 -0.77
CA GLY A 43 -13.31 -9.36 -0.82
C GLY A 43 -12.51 -10.22 0.17
N ILE A 44 -11.18 -10.06 0.19
CA ILE A 44 -10.29 -10.76 1.12
C ILE A 44 -10.57 -10.34 2.56
N GLY A 45 -10.84 -9.06 2.81
CA GLY A 45 -11.24 -8.54 4.12
C GLY A 45 -12.53 -9.19 4.62
N LEU A 46 -13.57 -9.23 3.78
CA LEU A 46 -14.85 -9.86 4.11
C LEU A 46 -14.70 -11.36 4.37
N GLU A 47 -13.96 -12.08 3.53
CA GLU A 47 -13.69 -13.50 3.74
C GLU A 47 -13.05 -13.74 5.12
N ASN A 48 -12.04 -12.94 5.47
CA ASN A 48 -11.39 -13.03 6.78
C ASN A 48 -12.35 -12.73 7.93
N VAL A 49 -13.21 -11.73 7.79
CA VAL A 49 -14.20 -11.38 8.82
C VAL A 49 -15.20 -12.52 9.00
N VAL A 50 -15.80 -13.02 7.91
CA VAL A 50 -16.81 -14.08 7.96
C VAL A 50 -16.22 -15.38 8.53
N ASN A 51 -15.05 -15.80 8.08
CA ASN A 51 -14.44 -17.07 8.48
C ASN A 51 -13.84 -17.06 9.89
N ASN A 52 -13.43 -15.90 10.41
CA ASN A 52 -12.80 -15.80 11.72
C ASN A 52 -13.72 -15.22 12.81
N MET A 53 -14.73 -14.40 12.48
CA MET A 53 -15.68 -13.87 13.50
C MET A 53 -16.51 -14.98 14.15
N GLN A 54 -16.97 -15.97 13.38
CA GLN A 54 -17.79 -17.07 13.94
C GLN A 54 -17.02 -17.94 14.94
N LYS A 55 -15.68 -17.92 14.89
CA LYS A 55 -14.80 -18.66 15.82
C LYS A 55 -14.42 -17.84 17.05
N SER A 56 -14.75 -16.54 17.06
CA SER A 56 -14.38 -15.63 18.15
C SER A 56 -15.51 -15.56 19.17
N HIS A 57 -15.16 -15.71 20.44
CA HIS A 57 -16.12 -15.62 21.56
C HIS A 57 -16.61 -14.18 21.81
N TYR A 58 -15.99 -13.17 21.15
CA TYR A 58 -16.28 -11.75 21.35
C TYR A 58 -16.36 -10.95 20.04
N PRO A 59 -17.36 -11.17 19.17
CA PRO A 59 -17.56 -10.36 17.94
C PRO A 59 -17.76 -8.87 18.23
N ALA A 60 -18.30 -8.52 19.41
CA ALA A 60 -18.46 -7.13 19.84
C ALA A 60 -17.12 -6.37 19.93
N LEU A 61 -16.03 -7.01 20.34
CA LEU A 61 -14.71 -6.36 20.41
C LEU A 61 -14.18 -5.99 19.03
N PHE A 62 -14.52 -6.77 18.00
CA PHE A 62 -14.16 -6.43 16.61
C PHE A 62 -14.85 -5.15 16.15
N ILE A 63 -16.16 -5.03 16.40
CA ILE A 63 -16.94 -3.83 16.07
C ILE A 63 -16.41 -2.61 16.82
N VAL A 64 -16.13 -2.75 18.11
CA VAL A 64 -15.57 -1.67 18.93
C VAL A 64 -14.19 -1.26 18.43
N SER A 65 -13.32 -2.21 18.08
CA SER A 65 -11.98 -1.92 17.56
C SER A 65 -12.04 -1.13 16.25
N ILE A 66 -12.93 -1.51 15.31
CA ILE A 66 -13.12 -0.76 14.06
C ILE A 66 -13.67 0.64 14.35
N ALA A 67 -14.68 0.77 15.21
CA ALA A 67 -15.27 2.06 15.54
C ALA A 67 -14.25 3.01 16.19
N VAL A 68 -13.51 2.53 17.20
CA VAL A 68 -12.47 3.30 17.89
C VAL A 68 -11.33 3.64 16.94
N GLY A 69 -10.86 2.68 16.13
CA GLY A 69 -9.80 2.91 15.15
C GLY A 69 -10.19 3.96 14.11
N ALA A 70 -11.42 3.92 13.59
CA ALA A 70 -11.93 4.90 12.63
C ALA A 70 -12.01 6.30 13.27
N VAL A 71 -12.59 6.42 14.46
CA VAL A 71 -12.72 7.71 15.16
C VAL A 71 -11.35 8.30 15.51
N LEU A 72 -10.42 7.51 16.05
CA LEU A 72 -9.07 7.96 16.37
C LEU A 72 -8.29 8.32 15.10
N GLY A 73 -8.47 7.55 14.02
CA GLY A 73 -7.88 7.81 12.71
C GLY A 73 -8.31 9.16 12.13
N THR A 74 -9.63 9.39 12.09
CA THR A 74 -10.21 10.64 11.58
C THR A 74 -9.90 11.82 12.50
N TRP A 75 -10.01 11.67 13.82
CA TRP A 75 -9.68 12.74 14.77
C TRP A 75 -8.21 13.17 14.67
N GLY A 76 -7.31 12.20 14.44
CA GLY A 76 -5.90 12.46 14.22
C GLY A 76 -5.56 13.08 12.86
N ASN A 77 -6.47 13.08 11.88
CA ASN A 77 -6.21 13.44 10.48
C ASN A 77 -4.87 12.85 9.97
N LEU A 78 -4.68 11.54 10.19
CA LEU A 78 -3.41 10.87 9.89
C LEU A 78 -2.99 11.01 8.43
N ASP A 79 -3.94 10.92 7.50
CA ASP A 79 -3.68 11.09 6.06
C ASP A 79 -3.05 12.46 5.77
N GLU A 80 -3.63 13.52 6.31
CA GLU A 80 -3.19 14.88 6.04
C GLU A 80 -1.88 15.23 6.77
N ARG A 81 -1.67 14.68 7.98
CA ARG A 81 -0.39 14.79 8.69
C ARG A 81 0.73 14.06 7.96
N PHE A 82 0.44 12.87 7.42
CA PHE A 82 1.40 12.09 6.66
C PHE A 82 1.74 12.76 5.32
N ASN A 83 0.74 13.22 4.57
CA ASN A 83 0.99 14.01 3.36
C ASN A 83 1.84 15.26 3.64
N ARG A 84 1.55 16.02 4.70
CA ARG A 84 2.37 17.18 5.10
C ARG A 84 3.81 16.79 5.45
N LEU A 85 4.05 15.62 6.06
CA LEU A 85 5.39 15.16 6.41
C LEU A 85 6.20 14.77 5.17
N VAL A 86 5.54 14.11 4.21
CA VAL A 86 6.18 13.67 2.95
C VAL A 86 6.37 14.85 1.99
N ASP A 87 5.42 15.78 1.90
CA ASP A 87 5.53 17.00 1.09
C ASP A 87 6.63 17.94 1.60
N ARG A 88 6.96 17.91 2.90
CA ARG A 88 8.13 18.64 3.44
C ARG A 88 9.46 18.06 2.98
N HIS A 89 9.51 16.77 2.64
CA HIS A 89 10.73 16.06 2.27
C HIS A 89 10.85 15.80 0.77
N SER A 90 9.80 16.01 -0.03
CA SER A 90 9.77 15.67 -1.46
C SER A 90 9.10 16.77 -2.30
N GLN A 91 9.46 16.86 -3.59
CA GLN A 91 8.80 17.75 -4.55
C GLN A 91 7.30 17.43 -4.63
N SER A 92 6.42 18.44 -4.67
CA SER A 92 4.99 18.28 -4.36
C SER A 92 4.24 17.18 -5.15
N GLN A 93 4.62 16.92 -6.41
CA GLN A 93 4.02 15.84 -7.22
C GLN A 93 4.59 14.44 -6.88
N LEU A 94 5.88 14.37 -6.55
CA LEU A 94 6.52 13.12 -6.13
C LEU A 94 6.17 12.77 -4.68
N GLY A 95 6.01 13.77 -3.82
CA GLY A 95 5.59 13.61 -2.44
C GLY A 95 4.21 12.96 -2.33
N ARG A 96 3.28 13.33 -3.21
CA ARG A 96 1.95 12.70 -3.30
C ARG A 96 2.01 11.24 -3.76
N GLY A 97 2.85 10.91 -4.75
CA GLY A 97 3.01 9.52 -5.20
C GLY A 97 3.66 8.64 -4.14
N LEU A 98 4.72 9.16 -3.50
CA LEU A 98 5.44 8.46 -2.44
C LEU A 98 4.57 8.25 -1.20
N SER A 99 3.83 9.28 -0.76
CA SER A 99 2.93 9.16 0.38
C SER A 99 1.83 8.14 0.12
N THR A 100 1.19 8.21 -1.06
CA THR A 100 0.18 7.23 -1.48
C THR A 100 0.75 5.81 -1.49
N GLY A 101 1.96 5.61 -2.04
CA GLY A 101 2.62 4.30 -2.04
C GLY A 101 2.92 3.76 -0.64
N ILE A 102 3.48 4.58 0.24
CA ILE A 102 3.78 4.17 1.62
C ILE A 102 2.49 3.82 2.37
N LEU A 103 1.43 4.62 2.22
CA LEU A 103 0.14 4.32 2.86
C LEU A 103 -0.45 3.00 2.35
N LEU A 104 -0.41 2.77 1.03
CA LEU A 104 -0.93 1.53 0.42
C LEU A 104 -0.13 0.29 0.86
N TYR A 105 1.20 0.34 0.84
CA TYR A 105 2.05 -0.82 1.17
C TYR A 105 2.15 -1.09 2.67
N CYS A 106 2.25 -0.03 3.49
CA CYS A 106 2.55 -0.17 4.91
C CYS A 106 1.29 -0.24 5.78
N ILE A 107 0.21 0.45 5.43
CA ILE A 107 -1.04 0.47 6.22
C ILE A 107 -2.03 -0.58 5.71
N GLY A 108 -1.70 -1.30 4.64
CA GLY A 108 -2.50 -2.42 4.13
C GLY A 108 -2.83 -3.45 5.21
N ALA A 109 -4.10 -3.85 5.29
CA ALA A 109 -4.56 -4.84 6.27
C ALA A 109 -3.81 -6.18 6.14
N LEU A 110 -3.43 -6.55 4.92
CA LEU A 110 -2.69 -7.78 4.64
C LEU A 110 -1.21 -7.72 5.05
N SER A 111 -0.62 -6.53 5.13
CA SER A 111 0.73 -6.34 5.68
C SER A 111 0.79 -6.69 7.18
N ILE A 112 -0.34 -6.61 7.88
CA ILE A 112 -0.48 -7.00 9.28
C ILE A 112 -0.98 -8.46 9.40
N VAL A 113 -2.07 -8.79 8.71
CA VAL A 113 -2.72 -10.11 8.80
C VAL A 113 -1.86 -11.22 8.20
N GLY A 114 -1.10 -10.93 7.13
CA GLY A 114 -0.24 -11.89 6.46
C GLY A 114 0.78 -12.54 7.40
N PRO A 115 1.70 -11.77 8.02
CA PRO A 115 2.66 -12.29 8.98
C PRO A 115 2.02 -13.05 10.14
N VAL A 116 0.88 -12.56 10.66
CA VAL A 116 0.14 -13.22 11.74
C VAL A 116 -0.38 -14.58 11.28
N MET A 117 -0.98 -14.67 10.09
CA MET A 117 -1.51 -15.92 9.56
C MET A 117 -0.41 -16.94 9.26
N ALA A 118 0.72 -16.49 8.72
CA ALA A 118 1.88 -17.35 8.48
C ALA A 118 2.53 -17.84 9.77
N ALA A 119 2.50 -17.05 10.85
CA ALA A 119 3.00 -17.47 12.15
C ALA A 119 2.06 -18.44 12.87
N VAL A 120 0.74 -18.22 12.79
CA VAL A 120 -0.26 -18.98 13.55
C VAL A 120 -0.73 -20.23 12.82
N LYS A 121 -0.97 -20.14 11.51
CA LYS A 121 -1.50 -21.25 10.69
C LYS A 121 -0.44 -21.92 9.81
N HIS A 122 0.81 -21.46 9.86
CA HIS A 122 1.88 -21.89 8.96
C HIS A 122 1.53 -21.76 7.46
N ASP A 123 0.61 -20.85 7.12
CA ASP A 123 0.12 -20.63 5.76
C ASP A 123 0.62 -19.28 5.20
N PRO A 124 1.53 -19.29 4.20
CA PRO A 124 2.06 -18.09 3.58
C PRO A 124 1.13 -17.45 2.54
N THR A 125 -0.05 -18.02 2.25
CA THR A 125 -0.94 -17.57 1.18
C THR A 125 -1.26 -16.08 1.29
N MET A 126 -1.58 -15.58 2.49
CA MET A 126 -1.87 -14.15 2.70
C MET A 126 -0.67 -13.24 2.42
N LEU A 127 0.59 -13.69 2.64
CA LEU A 127 1.77 -12.91 2.25
C LEU A 127 1.93 -12.85 0.74
N PHE A 128 1.66 -13.96 0.03
CA PHE A 128 1.71 -13.99 -1.44
C PHE A 128 0.63 -13.10 -2.06
N THR A 129 -0.57 -13.11 -1.49
CA THR A 129 -1.66 -12.21 -1.86
C THR A 129 -1.26 -10.76 -1.66
N ASN A 130 -0.68 -10.40 -0.51
CA ASN A 130 -0.17 -9.05 -0.27
C ASN A 130 0.85 -8.62 -1.31
N ALA A 131 1.86 -9.45 -1.57
CA ALA A 131 2.89 -9.14 -2.56
C ALA A 131 2.34 -8.94 -3.97
N THR A 132 1.26 -9.65 -4.34
CA THR A 132 0.60 -9.47 -5.64
C THR A 132 -0.16 -8.14 -5.69
N LEU A 133 -0.86 -7.75 -4.62
CA LEU A 133 -1.54 -6.45 -4.55
C LEU A 133 -0.52 -5.31 -4.60
N ASP A 134 0.61 -5.44 -3.91
CA ASP A 134 1.70 -4.46 -3.90
C ASP A 134 2.43 -4.41 -5.25
N LEU A 135 2.58 -5.54 -5.95
CA LEU A 135 3.08 -5.58 -7.33
C LEU A 135 2.19 -4.76 -8.28
N ILE A 136 0.89 -5.02 -8.30
CA ILE A 136 0.00 -4.31 -9.22
C ILE A 136 -0.08 -2.82 -8.83
N SER A 137 -0.18 -2.53 -7.53
CA SER A 137 -0.20 -1.15 -7.03
C SER A 137 1.08 -0.38 -7.37
N SER A 138 2.25 -1.00 -7.30
CA SER A 138 3.53 -0.39 -7.70
C SER A 138 3.65 -0.17 -9.21
N VAL A 139 3.09 -1.05 -10.04
CA VAL A 139 2.97 -0.78 -11.49
C VAL A 139 2.10 0.45 -11.75
N ILE A 140 0.95 0.57 -11.09
CA ILE A 140 0.04 1.71 -11.29
C ILE A 140 0.70 3.01 -10.81
N LEU A 141 1.32 3.00 -9.62
CA LEU A 141 2.03 4.15 -9.08
C LEU A 141 3.23 4.55 -9.97
N GLY A 142 4.02 3.58 -10.43
CA GLY A 142 5.12 3.83 -11.36
C GLY A 142 4.65 4.41 -12.69
N ALA A 143 3.53 3.93 -13.23
CA ALA A 143 2.96 4.46 -14.47
C ALA A 143 2.37 5.88 -14.31
N SER A 144 1.86 6.21 -13.12
CA SER A 144 1.26 7.50 -12.81
C SER A 144 2.31 8.58 -12.51
N PHE A 145 3.32 8.25 -11.69
CA PHE A 145 4.31 9.20 -11.17
C PHE A 145 5.69 9.09 -11.83
N GLY A 146 5.92 8.09 -12.68
CA GLY A 146 7.12 7.94 -13.51
C GLY A 146 8.42 7.69 -12.75
N ALA A 147 9.55 8.00 -13.39
CA ALA A 147 10.90 7.76 -12.85
C ALA A 147 11.20 8.50 -11.53
N GLY A 148 10.39 9.50 -11.18
CA GLY A 148 10.50 10.20 -9.91
C GLY A 148 10.22 9.32 -8.68
N MET A 149 9.47 8.21 -8.83
CA MET A 149 9.29 7.21 -7.77
C MET A 149 10.58 6.42 -7.49
N MET A 150 11.36 6.08 -8.52
CA MET A 150 12.65 5.39 -8.34
C MET A 150 13.75 6.34 -7.83
N LEU A 151 13.72 7.61 -8.25
CA LEU A 151 14.69 8.64 -7.85
C LEU A 151 14.42 9.26 -6.47
N ALA A 152 13.25 9.01 -5.86
CA ALA A 152 12.96 9.47 -4.51
C ALA A 152 13.85 8.80 -3.45
N ALA A 153 14.29 7.55 -3.67
CA ALA A 153 15.16 6.85 -2.71
C ALA A 153 16.58 7.46 -2.62
N PRO A 154 17.25 7.86 -3.73
CA PRO A 154 18.54 8.55 -3.65
C PRO A 154 18.45 10.06 -3.35
N LYS A 155 17.43 10.78 -3.84
CA LYS A 155 17.32 12.25 -3.65
C LYS A 155 16.94 12.69 -2.23
N LEU A 156 16.53 11.77 -1.35
CA LEU A 156 16.37 12.03 0.08
C LEU A 156 17.68 11.88 0.88
N ALA A 157 18.70 11.23 0.30
CA ALA A 157 20.01 11.05 0.92
C ALA A 157 21.09 12.01 0.37
N GLY A 158 20.83 12.68 -0.75
CA GLY A 158 21.67 13.72 -1.32
C GLY A 158 20.93 15.04 -1.39
N GLY A 159 21.24 15.94 -0.46
CA GLY A 159 21.01 17.37 -0.69
C GLY A 159 21.73 17.80 -1.97
N ASP A 160 21.08 18.73 -2.68
CA ASP A 160 21.51 19.38 -3.91
C ASP A 160 21.42 18.54 -5.19
N LEU A 161 20.66 19.06 -6.16
CA LEU A 161 21.21 19.58 -7.41
C LEU A 161 20.11 20.34 -8.21
N PRO A 162 20.51 21.37 -8.99
CA PRO A 162 19.72 22.56 -9.32
C PRO A 162 18.87 22.42 -10.58
N GLY A 163 17.86 23.29 -10.66
CA GLY A 163 17.54 24.13 -11.81
C GLY A 163 17.17 23.46 -13.14
N GLY A 164 15.87 23.52 -13.45
CA GLY A 164 15.32 23.51 -14.80
C GLY A 164 14.04 24.33 -14.79
#